data_AF-A0A7K5H4J6-F1
#
_entry.id   AF-A0A7K5H4J6-F1
#
_cell.length_a   1.000
_cell.length_b   1.000
_cell.length_c   1.000
_cell.angle_alpha   90.00
_cell.angle_beta   90.00
_cell.angle_gamma   90.00
#
_symmetry.space_group_name_H-M   'P 1'
#
loop_
_entity.id
_entity.type
_entity.pdbx_description
1 polymer ?
#
loop_
_entity_poly.entity_id
_entity_poly.type
_entity_poly.pdbx_seq_one_letter_code
_entity_poly.pdbx_strand_id
1 'polypeptide(L)'
;MFQTLYSYFWWERLWLPANLTWADLEDRDGRVYAKASDLYITLPLAFLFLVVRHLFETYVATPLAGLLNVKEKVRLKASPNAVLEKFYAATTKHPKQADVEMLSKKSGCTVRQVERWFRRRRNQDRPSLLKKFREASWRFTFYLIAFIAGMAVIVDKPWFYDLREVWKGYPIQSMLPSQYWYYIIELSFYWSLLFSIASDVKRKDFKEQIIHHVATIILISFSWFANYIRAGTLIMALHDSSDYLLEVRPPPRRRGHGPRPLPDSPPPLPPQSAKMFNYAGWRNTCNNIFIVFAAVFIVTRLVILPFWIMHCTMVYPLELYPAFFGYYFFNFMMVVLQALHIFWAYLIIRMAQKFITGKARGGRRPARGSQPRRVVEDERSDREETDNSEEEEEAAAAAKNGPLSNGHPVLNNNHRKTD
;
A
#
# COMPACT_ATOMS: atom_id res chain seq x y z
N MET A 1 -15.13 -28.71 -30.05
CA MET A 1 -13.85 -28.13 -29.58
C MET A 1 -13.97 -27.60 -28.15
N PHE A 2 -14.83 -26.63 -27.83
CA PHE A 2 -14.98 -26.12 -26.45
C PHE A 2 -15.41 -27.18 -25.42
N GLN A 3 -16.39 -28.02 -25.72
CA GLN A 3 -16.80 -29.13 -24.83
C GLN A 3 -15.69 -30.15 -24.63
N THR A 4 -14.93 -30.46 -25.68
CA THR A 4 -13.77 -31.36 -25.62
C THR A 4 -12.67 -30.77 -24.75
N LEU A 5 -12.36 -29.48 -24.90
CA LEU A 5 -11.41 -28.78 -24.04
C LEU A 5 -11.89 -28.72 -22.59
N TYR A 6 -13.20 -28.52 -22.36
CA TYR A 6 -13.81 -28.54 -21.03
C TYR A 6 -13.70 -29.93 -20.38
N SER A 7 -13.98 -31.01 -21.10
CA SER A 7 -13.86 -32.37 -20.57
C SER A 7 -12.41 -32.78 -20.30
N TYR A 8 -11.47 -32.37 -21.16
CA TYR A 8 -10.04 -32.58 -20.90
C TYR A 8 -9.57 -31.74 -19.71
N PHE A 9 -10.03 -30.49 -19.61
CA PHE A 9 -9.70 -29.62 -18.49
C PHE A 9 -10.23 -30.20 -17.19
N TRP A 10 -11.47 -30.66 -17.11
CA TRP A 10 -12.05 -31.23 -15.88
C TRP A 10 -11.77 -32.73 -15.68
N TRP A 11 -10.78 -33.28 -16.38
CA TRP A 11 -10.45 -34.69 -16.26
C TRP A 11 -9.95 -35.02 -14.85
N GLU A 12 -10.62 -35.96 -14.18
CA GLU A 12 -10.43 -36.27 -12.76
C GLU A 12 -8.99 -36.60 -12.40
N ARG A 13 -8.28 -37.34 -13.26
CA ARG A 13 -6.88 -37.74 -13.03
C ARG A 13 -5.90 -36.56 -13.01
N LEU A 14 -6.27 -35.40 -13.54
CA LEU A 14 -5.45 -34.20 -13.45
C LEU A 14 -5.54 -33.57 -12.05
N TRP A 15 -6.72 -33.54 -11.46
CA TRP A 15 -6.97 -32.72 -10.26
C TRP A 15 -7.20 -33.53 -8.98
N LEU A 16 -7.56 -34.79 -9.10
CA LEU A 16 -7.88 -35.68 -7.99
C LEU A 16 -6.90 -36.87 -7.91
N PRO A 17 -6.70 -37.44 -6.71
CA PRO A 17 -5.96 -38.70 -6.56
C PRO A 17 -6.62 -39.85 -7.35
N ALA A 18 -5.83 -40.88 -7.71
CA ALA A 18 -6.20 -41.92 -8.68
C ALA A 18 -7.45 -42.78 -8.36
N ASN A 19 -8.04 -42.64 -7.18
CA ASN A 19 -9.18 -43.46 -6.70
C ASN A 19 -10.46 -42.64 -6.46
N LEU A 20 -10.54 -41.39 -6.93
CA LEU A 20 -11.63 -40.46 -6.62
C LEU A 20 -12.17 -39.75 -7.86
N THR A 21 -13.47 -39.49 -7.85
CA THR A 21 -14.23 -38.77 -8.88
C THR A 21 -14.79 -37.47 -8.32
N TRP A 22 -15.20 -36.55 -9.19
CA TRP A 22 -15.88 -35.32 -8.72
C TRP A 22 -17.21 -35.62 -8.02
N ALA A 23 -17.85 -36.76 -8.33
CA ALA A 23 -19.08 -37.21 -7.69
C ALA A 23 -18.90 -37.60 -6.22
N ASP A 24 -17.68 -37.94 -5.81
CA ASP A 24 -17.34 -38.24 -4.40
C ASP A 24 -17.18 -36.97 -3.56
N LEU A 25 -17.17 -35.80 -4.20
CA LEU A 25 -17.08 -34.47 -3.57
C LEU A 25 -18.41 -33.71 -3.65
N GLU A 26 -19.52 -34.44 -3.77
CA GLU A 26 -20.87 -33.90 -3.65
C GLU A 26 -21.40 -34.03 -2.22
N ASP A 27 -22.27 -33.11 -1.80
CA ASP A 27 -22.87 -33.12 -0.47
C ASP A 27 -23.66 -34.42 -0.25
N ARG A 28 -23.13 -35.30 0.62
CA ARG A 28 -23.69 -36.60 0.98
C ARG A 28 -23.39 -36.90 2.45
N ASP A 29 -24.25 -37.68 3.10
CA ASP A 29 -24.06 -38.16 4.49
C ASP A 29 -23.83 -37.03 5.52
N GLY A 30 -24.49 -35.88 5.33
CA GLY A 30 -24.35 -34.71 6.20
C GLY A 30 -23.01 -33.97 6.07
N ARG A 31 -22.15 -34.35 5.11
CA ARG A 31 -20.92 -33.62 4.76
C ARG A 31 -21.22 -32.59 3.68
N VAL A 32 -20.67 -31.41 3.86
CA VAL A 32 -20.79 -30.30 2.89
C VAL A 32 -19.43 -30.06 2.26
N TYR A 33 -19.38 -30.00 0.93
CA TYR A 33 -18.16 -29.80 0.14
C TYR A 33 -18.17 -28.45 -0.57
N ALA A 34 -16.96 -27.98 -0.90
CA ALA A 34 -16.76 -26.74 -1.63
C ALA A 34 -17.20 -26.88 -3.09
N LYS A 35 -18.16 -26.06 -3.51
CA LYS A 35 -18.67 -26.08 -4.88
C LYS A 35 -18.06 -24.93 -5.67
N ALA A 36 -17.76 -25.19 -6.94
CA ALA A 36 -17.30 -24.13 -7.85
C ALA A 36 -18.33 -22.99 -7.98
N SER A 37 -19.61 -23.29 -7.80
CA SER A 37 -20.70 -22.30 -7.82
C SER A 37 -20.57 -21.24 -6.71
N ASP A 38 -19.98 -21.61 -5.56
CA ASP A 38 -19.86 -20.70 -4.42
C ASP A 38 -18.94 -19.52 -4.74
N LEU A 39 -17.97 -19.73 -5.64
CA LEU A 39 -17.05 -18.70 -6.10
C LEU A 39 -17.77 -17.60 -6.89
N TYR A 40 -18.92 -17.87 -7.54
CA TYR A 40 -19.68 -16.84 -8.24
C TYR A 40 -20.22 -15.77 -7.30
N ILE A 41 -20.48 -16.11 -6.04
CA ILE A 41 -20.96 -15.16 -5.02
C ILE A 41 -19.87 -14.14 -4.64
N THR A 42 -18.60 -14.46 -4.88
CA THR A 42 -17.48 -13.59 -4.51
C THR A 42 -17.41 -12.31 -5.35
N LEU A 43 -17.86 -12.37 -6.61
CA LEU A 43 -17.89 -11.22 -7.51
C LEU A 43 -18.91 -10.14 -7.10
N PRO A 44 -20.21 -10.43 -6.88
CA PRO A 44 -21.14 -9.45 -6.38
C PRO A 44 -20.75 -8.95 -4.98
N LEU A 45 -20.20 -9.81 -4.12
CA LEU A 45 -19.64 -9.37 -2.84
C LEU A 45 -18.43 -8.44 -3.00
N ALA A 46 -17.58 -8.63 -4.01
CA ALA A 46 -16.49 -7.71 -4.31
C ALA A 46 -17.00 -6.32 -4.67
N PHE A 47 -18.08 -6.22 -5.46
CA PHE A 47 -18.73 -4.93 -5.73
C PHE A 47 -19.36 -4.33 -4.46
N LEU A 48 -19.96 -5.15 -3.61
CA LEU A 48 -20.43 -4.70 -2.30
C LEU A 48 -19.28 -4.13 -1.46
N PHE A 49 -18.11 -4.77 -1.44
CA PHE A 49 -16.91 -4.24 -0.77
C PHE A 49 -16.47 -2.90 -1.32
N LEU A 50 -16.58 -2.66 -2.63
CA LEU A 50 -16.29 -1.34 -3.22
C LEU A 50 -17.28 -0.27 -2.74
N VAL A 51 -18.56 -0.62 -2.60
CA VAL A 51 -19.57 0.28 -2.01
C VAL A 51 -19.26 0.56 -0.54
N VAL A 52 -18.99 -0.49 0.26
CA VAL A 52 -18.62 -0.34 1.68
C VAL A 52 -17.35 0.49 1.83
N ARG A 53 -16.36 0.28 0.97
CA ARG A 53 -15.14 1.10 0.91
C ARG A 53 -15.48 2.56 0.69
N HIS A 54 -16.31 2.87 -0.30
CA HIS A 54 -16.71 4.26 -0.59
C HIS A 54 -17.42 4.92 0.60
N LEU A 55 -18.32 4.18 1.26
CA LEU A 55 -19.00 4.65 2.47
C LEU A 55 -18.00 4.86 3.62
N PHE A 56 -17.09 3.92 3.87
CA PHE A 56 -16.07 4.04 4.91
C PHE A 56 -15.14 5.24 4.65
N GLU A 57 -14.65 5.39 3.43
CA GLU A 57 -13.77 6.49 3.06
C GLU A 57 -14.44 7.86 3.27
N THR A 58 -15.74 7.93 3.02
CA THR A 58 -16.55 9.15 3.15
C THR A 58 -16.89 9.45 4.61
N TYR A 59 -17.53 8.50 5.29
CA TYR A 59 -18.15 8.70 6.61
C TYR A 59 -17.23 8.42 7.81
N VAL A 60 -16.18 7.62 7.64
CA VAL A 60 -15.27 7.25 8.75
C VAL A 60 -13.89 7.88 8.55
N ALA A 61 -13.27 7.65 7.39
CA ALA A 61 -11.90 8.08 7.17
C ALA A 61 -11.75 9.60 7.02
N THR A 62 -12.70 10.29 6.38
CA THR A 62 -12.66 11.75 6.26
C THR A 62 -12.74 12.50 7.60
N PRO A 63 -13.72 12.22 8.47
CA PRO A 63 -13.75 12.87 9.78
C PRO A 63 -12.56 12.47 10.65
N LEU A 64 -12.10 11.21 10.58
CA LEU A 64 -10.88 10.78 11.27
C LEU A 64 -9.64 11.56 10.81
N ALA A 65 -9.52 11.81 9.50
CA ALA A 65 -8.46 12.64 8.94
C ALA A 65 -8.55 14.09 9.46
N GLY A 66 -9.77 14.63 9.58
CA GLY A 66 -10.04 15.94 10.18
C GLY A 66 -9.61 16.02 11.65
N LEU A 67 -9.96 15.01 12.46
CA LEU A 67 -9.55 14.89 13.87
C LEU A 67 -8.03 14.79 14.03
N LEU A 68 -7.37 14.05 13.14
CA LEU A 68 -5.92 13.94 13.07
C LEU A 68 -5.25 15.16 12.39
N ASN A 69 -6.04 16.16 12.02
CA ASN A 69 -5.61 17.42 11.39
C ASN A 69 -4.78 17.21 10.12
N VAL A 70 -5.14 16.20 9.33
CA VAL A 70 -4.56 15.89 8.02
C VAL A 70 -5.07 16.92 7.02
N LYS A 71 -4.36 18.05 6.91
CA LYS A 71 -4.72 19.13 5.99
C LYS A 71 -4.27 18.80 4.57
N GLU A 72 -5.19 18.92 3.62
CA GLU A 72 -4.87 18.86 2.20
C GLU A 72 -4.14 20.15 1.79
N LYS A 73 -2.91 20.02 1.27
CA LYS A 73 -2.21 21.17 0.70
C LYS A 73 -2.90 21.54 -0.61
N VAL A 74 -3.55 22.69 -0.66
CA VAL A 74 -4.18 23.21 -1.88
C VAL A 74 -3.08 23.38 -2.93
N ARG A 75 -3.12 22.57 -3.98
CA ARG A 75 -2.15 22.66 -5.08
C ARG A 75 -2.69 23.57 -6.16
N LEU A 76 -1.88 24.53 -6.58
CA LEU A 76 -2.22 25.46 -7.65
C LEU A 76 -2.44 24.68 -8.96
N LYS A 77 -3.57 24.95 -9.62
CA LYS A 77 -3.86 24.34 -10.91
C LYS A 77 -2.94 24.92 -12.00
N ALA A 78 -2.45 24.07 -12.92
CA ALA A 78 -1.76 24.55 -14.10
C ALA A 78 -2.74 25.36 -14.97
N SER A 79 -2.27 26.44 -15.59
CA SER A 79 -3.10 27.26 -16.47
C SER A 79 -3.53 26.44 -17.70
N PRO A 80 -4.76 26.55 -18.21
CA PRO A 80 -5.18 25.79 -19.38
C PRO A 80 -4.28 26.08 -20.59
N ASN A 81 -3.63 25.05 -21.14
CA ASN A 81 -2.84 25.15 -22.36
C ASN A 81 -2.89 23.83 -23.14
N ALA A 82 -3.65 23.80 -24.25
CA ALA A 82 -3.90 22.59 -25.01
C ALA A 82 -2.62 22.01 -25.65
N VAL A 83 -1.66 22.86 -26.04
CA VAL A 83 -0.40 22.42 -26.65
C VAL A 83 0.46 21.67 -25.62
N LEU A 84 0.57 22.24 -24.42
CA LEU A 84 1.36 21.63 -23.33
C LEU A 84 0.68 20.37 -22.79
N GLU A 85 -0.66 20.37 -22.66
CA GLU A 85 -1.42 19.19 -22.22
C GLU A 85 -1.32 18.04 -23.21
N LYS A 86 -1.42 18.32 -24.52
CA LYS A 86 -1.26 17.30 -25.56
C LYS A 86 0.13 16.66 -25.52
N PHE A 87 1.18 17.47 -25.35
CA PHE A 87 2.54 16.94 -25.20
C PHE A 87 2.73 16.16 -23.89
N TYR A 88 2.17 16.65 -22.79
CA TYR A 88 2.23 16.01 -21.48
C TYR A 88 1.58 14.62 -21.50
N ALA A 89 0.42 14.50 -22.14
CA ALA A 89 -0.34 13.26 -22.23
C ALA A 89 0.27 12.28 -23.25
N ALA A 90 0.80 12.77 -24.37
CA ALA A 90 1.22 11.92 -25.50
C ALA A 90 2.72 11.56 -25.53
N THR A 91 3.59 12.37 -24.92
CA THR A 91 5.05 12.23 -25.12
C THR A 91 5.79 11.98 -23.81
N THR A 92 5.84 12.96 -22.90
CA THR A 92 6.57 12.81 -21.63
C THR A 92 6.11 13.82 -20.59
N LYS A 93 6.12 13.39 -19.32
CA LYS A 93 5.90 14.25 -18.14
C LYS A 93 7.16 15.06 -17.77
N HIS A 94 8.32 14.68 -18.32
CA HIS A 94 9.62 15.29 -18.06
C HIS A 94 10.27 15.67 -19.40
N PRO A 95 9.86 16.82 -20.00
CA PRO A 95 10.47 17.31 -21.24
C PRO A 95 11.95 17.62 -21.05
N LYS A 96 12.78 17.34 -22.07
CA LYS A 96 14.19 17.78 -22.10
C LYS A 96 14.25 19.26 -22.50
N GLN A 97 15.40 19.91 -22.31
CA GLN A 97 15.54 21.34 -22.59
C GLN A 97 15.13 21.73 -24.02
N ALA A 98 15.53 20.92 -25.01
CA ALA A 98 15.15 21.13 -26.41
C ALA A 98 13.63 21.07 -26.63
N ASP A 99 12.92 20.19 -25.91
CA ASP A 99 11.47 20.09 -25.97
C ASP A 99 10.80 21.31 -25.35
N VAL A 100 11.33 21.80 -24.23
CA VAL A 100 10.82 23.02 -23.56
C VAL A 100 10.94 24.24 -24.47
N GLU A 101 12.06 24.39 -25.18
CA GLU A 101 12.28 25.48 -26.15
C GLU A 101 11.33 25.39 -27.35
N MET A 102 11.12 24.19 -27.88
CA MET A 102 10.14 23.95 -28.95
C MET A 102 8.71 24.27 -28.49
N LEU A 103 8.34 23.84 -27.29
CA LEU A 103 7.01 24.09 -26.72
C LEU A 103 6.80 25.57 -26.38
N SER A 104 7.84 26.26 -25.95
CA SER A 104 7.82 27.72 -25.76
C SER A 104 7.45 28.44 -27.06
N LYS A 105 8.09 28.09 -28.18
CA LYS A 105 7.78 28.66 -29.50
C LYS A 105 6.35 28.34 -29.96
N LYS A 106 5.89 27.10 -29.78
CA LYS A 106 4.54 26.67 -30.23
C LYS A 106 3.39 27.21 -29.37
N SER A 107 3.63 27.45 -28.09
CA SER A 107 2.57 27.85 -27.14
C SER A 107 2.52 29.36 -26.87
N GLY A 108 3.43 30.14 -27.48
CA GLY A 108 3.57 31.57 -27.20
C GLY A 108 4.01 31.89 -25.77
N CYS A 109 4.40 30.87 -24.98
CA CYS A 109 4.83 31.02 -23.60
C CYS A 109 6.35 31.12 -23.52
N THR A 110 6.89 31.80 -22.51
CA THR A 110 8.33 31.77 -22.22
C THR A 110 8.77 30.38 -21.73
N VAL A 111 10.05 30.05 -21.93
CA VAL A 111 10.66 28.80 -21.43
C VAL A 111 10.33 28.55 -19.95
N ARG A 112 10.47 29.58 -19.10
CA ARG A 112 10.15 29.50 -17.67
C ARG A 112 8.66 29.23 -17.40
N GLN A 113 7.75 29.79 -18.20
CA GLN A 113 6.32 29.51 -18.07
C GLN A 113 6.00 28.07 -18.44
N VAL A 114 6.65 27.53 -19.47
CA VAL A 114 6.51 26.12 -19.87
C VAL A 114 7.04 25.21 -18.76
N GLU A 115 8.24 25.44 -18.25
CA GLU A 115 8.81 24.67 -17.12
C GLU A 115 7.89 24.70 -15.89
N ARG A 116 7.42 25.90 -15.51
CA ARG A 116 6.48 26.09 -14.40
C ARG A 116 5.16 25.37 -14.63
N TRP A 117 4.65 25.38 -15.87
CA TRP A 117 3.43 24.67 -16.22
C TRP A 117 3.60 23.16 -16.04
N PHE A 118 4.67 22.56 -16.58
CA PHE A 118 4.95 21.13 -16.42
C PHE A 118 5.12 20.75 -14.94
N ARG A 119 5.80 21.61 -14.15
CA ARG A 119 5.95 21.41 -12.70
C ARG A 119 4.60 21.39 -11.99
N ARG A 120 3.73 22.39 -12.24
CA ARG A 120 2.38 22.46 -11.66
C ARG A 120 1.52 21.29 -12.10
N ARG A 121 1.57 20.93 -13.39
CA ARG A 121 0.80 19.81 -13.95
C ARG A 121 1.19 18.46 -13.33
N ARG A 122 2.49 18.22 -13.12
CA ARG A 122 2.99 17.06 -12.37
C ARG A 122 2.53 17.08 -10.90
N ASN A 123 2.54 18.25 -10.26
CA ASN A 123 2.08 18.38 -8.88
C ASN A 123 0.56 18.17 -8.74
N GLN A 124 -0.23 18.47 -9.79
CA GLN A 124 -1.66 18.12 -9.84
C GLN A 124 -1.90 16.61 -9.98
N ASP A 125 -1.08 15.91 -10.77
CA ASP A 125 -1.16 14.44 -10.93
C ASP A 125 -0.82 13.67 -9.65
N ARG A 126 -0.13 14.31 -8.69
CA ARG A 126 0.22 13.65 -7.44
C ARG A 126 -1.07 13.32 -6.66
N PRO A 127 -1.18 12.14 -6.06
CA PRO A 127 -2.31 11.82 -5.19
C PRO A 127 -2.38 12.78 -3.99
N SER A 128 -3.58 13.07 -3.51
CA SER A 128 -3.77 13.86 -2.30
C SER A 128 -3.40 13.03 -1.06
N LEU A 129 -2.91 13.72 -0.03
CA LEU A 129 -2.57 13.09 1.24
C LEU A 129 -3.81 12.43 1.88
N LEU A 130 -4.96 13.10 1.76
CA LEU A 130 -6.24 12.59 2.22
C LEU A 130 -6.64 11.30 1.49
N LYS A 131 -6.44 11.22 0.17
CA LYS A 131 -6.68 9.99 -0.60
C LYS A 131 -5.80 8.84 -0.09
N LYS A 132 -4.49 9.07 0.08
CA LYS A 132 -3.59 8.05 0.64
C LYS A 132 -4.00 7.59 2.05
N PHE A 133 -4.42 8.53 2.90
CA PHE A 133 -4.88 8.22 4.26
C PHE A 133 -6.15 7.38 4.25
N ARG A 134 -7.13 7.74 3.43
CA ARG A 134 -8.38 6.98 3.25
C ARG A 134 -8.14 5.56 2.73
N GLU A 135 -7.27 5.41 1.73
CA GLU A 135 -6.90 4.10 1.19
C GLU A 135 -6.20 3.23 2.26
N ALA A 136 -5.24 3.81 2.99
CA ALA A 136 -4.51 3.11 4.04
C ALA A 136 -5.40 2.72 5.23
N SER A 137 -6.30 3.60 5.67
CA SER A 137 -7.20 3.33 6.79
C SER A 137 -8.22 2.24 6.46
N TRP A 138 -8.77 2.23 5.24
CA TRP A 138 -9.66 1.15 4.78
C TRP A 138 -8.97 -0.21 4.82
N ARG A 139 -7.77 -0.30 4.23
CA ARG A 139 -6.98 -1.53 4.21
C ARG A 139 -6.59 -1.98 5.62
N PHE A 140 -6.14 -1.06 6.46
CA PHE A 140 -5.84 -1.33 7.86
C PHE A 140 -7.03 -1.97 8.59
N THR A 141 -8.20 -1.34 8.51
CA THR A 141 -9.41 -1.83 9.18
C THR A 141 -9.81 -3.21 8.67
N PHE A 142 -9.79 -3.43 7.36
CA PHE A 142 -10.11 -4.73 6.80
C PHE A 142 -9.13 -5.82 7.24
N TYR A 143 -7.82 -5.62 7.04
CA TYR A 143 -6.81 -6.64 7.39
C TYR A 143 -6.80 -6.96 8.88
N LEU A 144 -7.06 -5.97 9.75
CA LEU A 144 -7.17 -6.21 11.19
C LEU A 144 -8.37 -7.11 11.52
N ILE A 145 -9.54 -6.83 10.92
CA ILE A 145 -10.75 -7.64 11.12
C ILE A 145 -10.55 -9.05 10.54
N ALA A 146 -9.97 -9.15 9.34
CA ALA A 146 -9.70 -10.41 8.67
C ALA A 146 -8.74 -11.30 9.49
N PHE A 147 -7.68 -10.72 10.06
CA PHE A 147 -6.78 -11.45 10.95
C PHE A 147 -7.49 -11.96 12.22
N ILE A 148 -8.30 -11.12 12.88
CA ILE A 148 -9.06 -11.53 14.08
C ILE A 148 -10.05 -12.65 13.73
N ALA A 149 -10.76 -12.51 12.60
CA ALA A 149 -11.70 -13.52 12.11
C ALA A 149 -10.97 -14.84 11.78
N GLY A 150 -9.85 -14.78 11.07
CA GLY A 150 -9.03 -15.94 10.73
C GLY A 150 -8.58 -16.69 11.98
N MET A 151 -8.04 -15.98 12.98
CA MET A 151 -7.68 -16.58 14.27
C MET A 151 -8.88 -17.22 14.97
N ALA A 152 -10.04 -16.55 14.99
CA ALA A 152 -11.25 -17.09 15.60
C ALA A 152 -11.78 -18.35 14.90
N VAL A 153 -11.56 -18.49 13.58
CA VAL A 153 -12.02 -19.65 12.79
C VAL A 153 -11.11 -20.87 12.94
N ILE A 154 -9.82 -20.68 13.22
CA ILE A 154 -8.80 -21.75 13.20
C ILE A 154 -8.27 -22.16 14.57
N VAL A 155 -8.33 -21.30 15.60
CA VAL A 155 -7.63 -21.54 16.88
C VAL A 155 -8.15 -22.75 17.66
N ASP A 156 -9.42 -23.12 17.45
CA ASP A 156 -10.08 -24.27 18.08
C ASP A 156 -9.86 -25.57 17.28
N LYS A 157 -9.11 -25.52 16.17
CA LYS A 157 -8.96 -26.64 15.23
C LYS A 157 -7.63 -27.37 15.43
N PRO A 158 -7.62 -28.71 15.34
CA PRO A 158 -6.40 -29.49 15.60
C PRO A 158 -5.29 -29.20 14.58
N TRP A 159 -5.66 -28.92 13.31
CA TRP A 159 -4.69 -28.60 12.26
C TRP A 159 -3.99 -27.25 12.42
N PHE A 160 -4.41 -26.42 13.36
CA PHE A 160 -3.67 -25.21 13.73
C PHE A 160 -2.41 -25.53 14.55
N TYR A 161 -2.44 -26.60 15.35
CA TYR A 161 -1.33 -27.01 16.21
C TYR A 161 -0.50 -28.15 15.60
N ASP A 162 -1.13 -29.04 14.83
CA ASP A 162 -0.45 -30.14 14.13
C ASP A 162 -0.77 -30.10 12.62
N LEU A 163 0.24 -29.78 11.82
CA LEU A 163 0.11 -29.67 10.37
C LEU A 163 -0.13 -31.02 9.67
N ARG A 164 0.07 -32.16 10.34
CA ARG A 164 -0.29 -33.48 9.79
C ARG A 164 -1.80 -33.64 9.67
N GLU A 165 -2.56 -33.02 10.57
CA GLU A 165 -4.03 -33.06 10.59
C GLU A 165 -4.65 -32.25 9.42
N VAL A 166 -3.87 -31.41 8.73
CA VAL A 166 -4.30 -30.70 7.51
C VAL A 166 -4.74 -31.68 6.42
N TRP A 167 -3.98 -32.76 6.22
CA TRP A 167 -4.22 -33.73 5.15
C TRP A 167 -4.96 -34.98 5.59
N LYS A 168 -5.24 -35.11 6.89
CA LYS A 168 -5.98 -36.26 7.43
C LYS A 168 -7.40 -36.28 6.88
N GLY A 169 -7.75 -37.40 6.23
CA GLY A 169 -9.04 -37.59 5.58
C GLY A 169 -9.23 -36.76 4.31
N TYR A 170 -8.21 -36.06 3.81
CA TYR A 170 -8.24 -35.46 2.48
C TYR A 170 -8.40 -36.56 1.42
N PRO A 171 -9.21 -36.41 0.35
CA PRO A 171 -10.03 -35.23 0.01
C PRO A 171 -11.44 -35.21 0.62
N ILE A 172 -11.81 -36.23 1.41
CA ILE A 172 -13.14 -36.37 2.02
C ILE A 172 -13.24 -35.53 3.31
N GLN A 173 -13.01 -34.22 3.19
CA GLN A 173 -13.07 -33.26 4.29
C GLN A 173 -14.33 -32.41 4.19
N SER A 174 -15.14 -32.40 5.25
CA SER A 174 -16.31 -31.52 5.32
C SER A 174 -15.88 -30.08 5.58
N MET A 175 -16.47 -29.16 4.82
CA MET A 175 -16.35 -27.73 5.00
C MET A 175 -17.20 -27.27 6.19
N LEU A 176 -16.62 -26.47 7.08
CA LEU A 176 -17.37 -25.82 8.16
C LEU A 176 -17.95 -24.48 7.70
N PRO A 177 -19.14 -24.06 8.18
CA PRO A 177 -19.74 -22.77 7.83
C PRO A 177 -18.86 -21.56 8.14
N SER A 178 -18.06 -21.63 9.22
CA SER A 178 -17.12 -20.56 9.58
C SER A 178 -15.98 -20.43 8.57
N GLN A 179 -15.49 -21.55 8.04
CA GLN A 179 -14.46 -21.59 7.00
C GLN A 179 -15.03 -21.11 5.66
N TYR A 180 -16.28 -21.45 5.35
CA TYR A 180 -16.99 -20.95 4.17
C TYR A 180 -16.96 -19.42 4.14
N TRP A 181 -17.50 -18.78 5.17
CA TRP A 181 -17.61 -17.32 5.19
C TRP A 181 -16.25 -16.64 5.19
N TYR A 182 -15.27 -17.20 5.90
CA TYR A 182 -13.91 -16.68 5.89
C TYR A 182 -13.30 -16.68 4.48
N TYR A 183 -13.39 -17.81 3.76
CA TYR A 183 -12.93 -17.94 2.37
C TYR A 183 -13.64 -16.97 1.42
N ILE A 184 -14.98 -16.94 1.47
CA ILE A 184 -15.79 -16.13 0.57
C ILE A 184 -15.51 -14.65 0.80
N ILE A 185 -15.42 -14.20 2.05
CA ILE A 185 -15.14 -12.80 2.39
C ILE A 185 -13.73 -12.40 1.93
N GLU A 186 -12.71 -13.22 2.23
CA GLU A 186 -11.35 -12.92 1.79
C GLU A 186 -11.23 -12.86 0.27
N LEU A 187 -11.73 -13.87 -0.43
CA LEU A 187 -11.66 -13.90 -1.89
C LEU A 187 -12.39 -12.71 -2.52
N SER A 188 -13.57 -12.35 -1.99
CA SER A 188 -14.32 -11.17 -2.42
C SER A 188 -13.53 -9.87 -2.20
N PHE A 189 -12.82 -9.76 -1.09
CA PHE A 189 -11.97 -8.61 -0.82
C PHE A 189 -10.78 -8.54 -1.78
N TYR A 190 -10.11 -9.66 -2.07
CA TYR A 190 -9.03 -9.70 -3.07
C TYR A 190 -9.52 -9.31 -4.47
N TRP A 191 -10.72 -9.74 -4.87
CA TRP A 191 -11.36 -9.25 -6.09
C TRP A 191 -11.61 -7.74 -6.05
N SER A 192 -12.07 -7.20 -4.92
CA SER A 192 -12.29 -5.75 -4.76
C SER A 192 -10.98 -4.95 -4.88
N LEU A 193 -9.86 -5.49 -4.37
CA LEU A 193 -8.53 -4.91 -4.53
C LEU A 193 -8.06 -4.94 -5.98
N LEU A 194 -8.33 -6.04 -6.69
CA LEU A 194 -8.02 -6.16 -8.11
C LEU A 194 -8.81 -5.14 -8.95
N PHE A 195 -10.10 -4.95 -8.68
CA PHE A 195 -10.92 -3.97 -9.40
C PHE A 195 -10.55 -2.52 -9.09
N SER A 196 -10.18 -2.23 -7.84
CA SER A 196 -9.78 -0.87 -7.43
C SER A 196 -8.35 -0.48 -7.84
N ILE A 197 -7.55 -1.42 -8.37
CA ILE A 197 -6.15 -1.20 -8.73
C ILE A 197 -5.94 -0.09 -9.77
N ALA A 198 -6.94 0.13 -10.64
CA ALA A 198 -6.88 1.16 -11.68
C ALA A 198 -7.05 2.58 -11.11
N SER A 199 -7.84 2.72 -10.03
CA SER A 199 -8.13 3.98 -9.36
C SER A 199 -7.18 4.29 -8.19
N ASP A 200 -6.59 3.26 -7.60
CA ASP A 200 -5.68 3.37 -6.46
C ASP A 200 -4.36 4.06 -6.85
N VAL A 201 -3.67 4.60 -5.85
CA VAL A 201 -2.35 5.22 -6.05
C VAL A 201 -1.34 4.17 -6.49
N LYS A 202 -0.89 4.27 -7.75
CA LYS A 202 0.15 3.40 -8.30
C LYS A 202 1.47 3.65 -7.58
N ARG A 203 2.04 2.60 -6.99
CA ARG A 203 3.34 2.60 -6.30
C ARG A 203 4.43 2.01 -7.23
N LYS A 204 5.70 2.06 -6.82
CA LYS A 204 6.81 1.55 -7.63
C LYS A 204 6.75 0.04 -7.88
N ASP A 205 6.16 -0.70 -6.94
CA ASP A 205 5.95 -2.15 -6.96
C ASP A 205 4.59 -2.56 -7.55
N PHE A 206 3.99 -1.71 -8.39
CA PHE A 206 2.64 -1.92 -8.94
C PHE A 206 2.51 -3.23 -9.72
N LYS A 207 3.53 -3.59 -10.52
CA LYS A 207 3.49 -4.81 -11.35
C LYS A 207 3.54 -6.06 -10.49
N GLU A 208 4.45 -6.07 -9.52
CA GLU A 208 4.62 -7.14 -8.55
C GLU A 208 3.36 -7.31 -7.70
N GLN A 209 2.72 -6.20 -7.31
CA GLN A 209 1.46 -6.22 -6.60
C GLN A 209 0.32 -6.82 -7.46
N ILE A 210 0.24 -6.53 -8.77
CA ILE A 210 -0.75 -7.19 -9.65
C ILE A 210 -0.50 -8.69 -9.71
N ILE A 211 0.74 -9.11 -9.97
CA ILE A 211 1.11 -10.52 -10.08
C ILE A 211 0.72 -11.25 -8.79
N HIS A 212 0.99 -10.64 -7.63
CA HIS A 212 0.55 -11.16 -6.34
C HIS A 212 -0.96 -11.34 -6.24
N HIS A 213 -1.77 -10.31 -6.51
CA HIS A 213 -3.22 -10.42 -6.38
C HIS A 213 -3.80 -11.49 -7.31
N VAL A 214 -3.29 -11.59 -8.53
CA VAL A 214 -3.72 -12.63 -9.47
C VAL A 214 -3.31 -14.01 -8.94
N ALA A 215 -2.07 -14.16 -8.45
CA ALA A 215 -1.60 -15.41 -7.87
C ALA A 215 -2.40 -15.82 -6.63
N THR A 216 -2.72 -14.91 -5.72
CA THR A 216 -3.52 -15.22 -4.52
C THR A 216 -4.96 -15.56 -4.86
N ILE A 217 -5.60 -14.84 -5.79
CA ILE A 217 -6.97 -15.17 -6.26
C ILE A 217 -7.00 -16.57 -6.88
N ILE A 218 -6.02 -16.91 -7.72
CA ILE A 218 -5.90 -18.24 -8.33
C ILE A 218 -5.68 -19.30 -7.25
N LEU A 219 -4.79 -19.05 -6.29
CA LEU A 219 -4.46 -19.99 -5.22
C LEU A 219 -5.65 -20.27 -4.29
N ILE A 220 -6.37 -19.22 -3.87
CA ILE A 220 -7.57 -19.33 -3.00
C ILE A 220 -8.71 -20.02 -3.76
N SER A 221 -8.92 -19.66 -5.03
CA SER A 221 -9.95 -20.32 -5.86
C SER A 221 -9.62 -21.78 -6.10
N PHE A 222 -8.33 -22.09 -6.35
CA PHE A 222 -7.86 -23.45 -6.53
C PHE A 222 -8.01 -24.29 -5.27
N SER A 223 -7.59 -23.74 -4.12
CA SER A 223 -7.71 -24.45 -2.84
C SER A 223 -9.17 -24.72 -2.47
N TRP A 224 -10.10 -23.87 -2.92
CA TRP A 224 -11.54 -24.10 -2.75
C TRP A 224 -12.01 -25.33 -3.53
N PHE A 225 -11.87 -25.36 -4.86
CA PHE A 225 -12.42 -26.47 -5.65
C PHE A 225 -11.66 -27.78 -5.47
N ALA A 226 -10.37 -27.73 -5.12
CA ALA A 226 -9.58 -28.92 -4.79
C ALA A 226 -9.81 -29.42 -3.35
N ASN A 227 -10.73 -28.79 -2.60
CA ASN A 227 -11.03 -29.09 -1.20
C ASN A 227 -9.79 -29.03 -0.27
N TYR A 228 -8.84 -28.13 -0.53
CA TYR A 228 -7.70 -27.81 0.34
C TYR A 228 -8.09 -26.80 1.44
N ILE A 229 -9.30 -26.92 1.98
CA ILE A 229 -9.90 -25.91 2.86
C ILE A 229 -9.04 -25.67 4.10
N ARG A 230 -8.59 -26.74 4.77
CA ARG A 230 -7.72 -26.64 5.96
C ARG A 230 -6.41 -25.92 5.66
N ALA A 231 -5.70 -26.35 4.62
CA ALA A 231 -4.42 -25.75 4.22
C ALA A 231 -4.61 -24.27 3.84
N GLY A 232 -5.61 -23.96 3.02
CA GLY A 232 -5.83 -22.58 2.58
C GLY A 232 -6.31 -21.65 3.70
N THR A 233 -7.10 -22.11 4.68
CA THR A 233 -7.41 -21.27 5.87
C THR A 233 -6.16 -20.91 6.68
N LEU A 234 -5.19 -21.82 6.82
CA LEU A 234 -3.91 -21.53 7.49
C LEU A 234 -3.06 -20.56 6.68
N ILE A 235 -3.01 -20.76 5.36
CA ILE A 235 -2.30 -19.87 4.43
C ILE A 235 -2.90 -18.46 4.53
N MET A 236 -4.21 -18.31 4.41
CA MET A 236 -4.93 -17.02 4.50
C MET A 236 -4.72 -16.33 5.86
N ALA A 237 -4.86 -17.04 6.98
CA ALA A 237 -4.61 -16.44 8.30
C ALA A 237 -3.16 -16.00 8.50
N LEU A 238 -2.20 -16.76 7.95
CA LEU A 238 -0.80 -16.36 7.93
C LEU A 238 -0.63 -15.09 7.08
N HIS A 239 -1.22 -15.07 5.87
CA HIS A 239 -1.63 -13.90 5.02
C HIS A 239 -1.79 -12.59 5.81
N ASP A 240 -2.80 -12.59 6.66
CA ASP A 240 -3.32 -11.35 7.23
C ASP A 240 -2.52 -10.81 8.41
N SER A 241 -1.70 -11.65 9.05
CA SER A 241 -0.95 -11.31 10.28
C SER A 241 0.01 -10.12 10.18
N SER A 242 0.52 -9.81 8.98
CA SER A 242 1.48 -8.71 8.75
C SER A 242 0.87 -7.47 8.11
N ASP A 243 -0.31 -7.61 7.52
CA ASP A 243 -0.77 -6.69 6.47
C ASP A 243 -1.42 -5.44 7.06
N TYR A 244 -2.07 -5.57 8.21
CA TYR A 244 -2.54 -4.40 8.96
C TYR A 244 -1.37 -3.53 9.44
N LEU A 245 -0.24 -4.12 9.86
CA LEU A 245 0.93 -3.35 10.34
C LEU A 245 1.58 -2.50 9.24
N LEU A 246 1.45 -2.90 7.97
CA LEU A 246 1.99 -2.18 6.82
C LEU A 246 1.34 -0.80 6.63
N GLU A 247 0.05 -0.68 6.95
CA GLU A 247 -0.76 0.51 6.66
C GLU A 247 -0.74 1.56 7.80
N VAL A 248 -0.14 1.25 8.97
CA VAL A 248 -0.08 2.17 10.14
C VAL A 248 0.94 3.30 9.95
N ARG A 249 1.68 3.37 8.84
CA ARG A 249 2.74 4.37 8.65
C ARG A 249 2.13 5.78 8.52
N PRO A 250 2.40 6.71 9.46
CA PRO A 250 1.99 8.10 9.30
C PRO A 250 2.77 8.75 8.15
N PRO A 251 2.16 9.71 7.43
CA PRO A 251 2.83 10.38 6.33
C PRO A 251 4.10 11.12 6.79
N PRO A 252 5.15 11.15 5.96
CA PRO A 252 6.38 11.86 6.29
C PRO A 252 6.08 13.36 6.49
N ARG A 253 6.52 13.91 7.64
CA ARG A 253 6.50 15.36 7.87
C ARG A 253 7.43 16.05 6.88
N ARG A 254 6.90 16.90 5.99
CA ARG A 254 7.66 18.02 5.45
C ARG A 254 7.69 19.11 6.51
N ARG A 255 8.87 19.44 7.03
CA ARG A 255 9.05 20.67 7.81
C ARG A 255 9.57 21.71 6.83
N GLY A 256 8.79 22.75 6.57
CA GLY A 256 9.19 23.81 5.67
C GLY A 256 10.51 24.42 6.14
N HIS A 257 11.48 24.50 5.24
CA HIS A 257 12.74 25.20 5.48
C HIS A 257 12.53 26.68 5.08
N GLY A 258 11.77 27.40 5.92
CA GLY A 258 11.70 28.85 5.81
C GLY A 258 13.05 29.50 6.16
N PRO A 259 13.42 30.63 5.53
CA PRO A 259 14.63 31.38 5.87
C PRO A 259 14.61 31.84 7.33
N ARG A 260 15.81 31.98 7.93
CA ARG A 260 15.97 32.45 9.32
C ARG A 260 15.32 33.84 9.48
N PRO A 261 14.56 34.09 10.57
CA PRO A 261 14.02 35.42 10.84
C PRO A 261 15.15 36.41 11.08
N LEU A 262 14.96 37.66 10.64
CA LEU A 262 15.82 38.79 10.97
C LEU A 262 15.74 39.10 12.48
N PRO A 263 16.80 39.68 13.08
CA PRO A 263 16.97 39.79 14.53
C PRO A 263 15.84 40.50 15.30
N ASP A 264 15.06 41.37 14.66
CA ASP A 264 14.12 42.28 15.36
C ASP A 264 12.66 42.17 14.91
N SER A 265 12.27 41.04 14.30
CA SER A 265 10.84 40.77 14.04
C SER A 265 10.17 40.12 15.25
N PRO A 266 8.97 40.56 15.70
CA PRO A 266 8.23 39.84 16.73
C PRO A 266 8.04 38.40 16.25
N PRO A 267 8.16 37.40 17.13
CA PRO A 267 8.12 36.01 16.72
C PRO A 267 6.80 35.76 15.97
N PRO A 268 6.83 35.26 14.72
CA PRO A 268 5.60 34.92 14.03
C PRO A 268 4.87 33.91 14.91
N LEU A 269 3.60 34.21 15.22
CA LEU A 269 2.74 33.28 15.94
C LEU A 269 2.87 31.92 15.24
N PRO A 270 3.35 30.89 15.93
CA PRO A 270 3.56 29.61 15.28
C PRO A 270 2.22 29.18 14.70
N PRO A 271 2.15 28.68 13.45
CA PRO A 271 0.96 27.96 13.02
C PRO A 271 0.71 26.90 14.10
N GLN A 272 -0.52 26.83 14.62
CA GLN A 272 -0.88 26.08 15.82
C GLN A 272 -0.56 24.57 15.73
N SER A 273 -0.12 24.07 14.57
CA SER A 273 0.54 22.78 14.37
C SER A 273 1.88 22.62 15.09
N ALA A 274 2.54 23.70 15.54
CA ALA A 274 3.78 23.62 16.31
C ALA A 274 3.58 23.41 17.82
N LYS A 275 2.34 23.48 18.34
CA LYS A 275 2.06 23.22 19.77
C LYS A 275 1.42 21.85 20.04
N MET A 276 0.63 21.27 19.14
CA MET A 276 0.01 19.94 19.37
C MET A 276 0.85 18.74 18.92
N PHE A 277 1.99 18.98 18.27
CA PHE A 277 2.86 17.94 17.71
C PHE A 277 4.31 18.02 18.20
N ASN A 278 4.52 18.89 19.19
CA ASN A 278 5.76 19.11 19.90
C ASN A 278 5.87 18.09 21.04
N TYR A 279 6.19 16.84 20.72
CA TYR A 279 7.05 16.02 21.57
C TYR A 279 7.62 14.90 20.69
N ALA A 280 8.89 14.60 20.90
CA ALA A 280 9.72 13.67 20.13
C ALA A 280 9.26 12.18 20.16
N GLY A 281 8.02 11.87 20.56
CA GLY A 281 7.52 10.52 20.85
C GLY A 281 7.02 9.71 19.65
N TRP A 282 6.34 10.30 18.66
CA TRP A 282 5.67 9.52 17.59
C TRP A 282 6.59 9.06 16.45
N ARG A 283 7.81 9.61 16.34
CA ARG A 283 8.82 9.10 15.40
C ARG A 283 9.33 7.73 15.82
N ASN A 284 9.57 7.57 17.13
CA ASN A 284 9.92 6.28 17.71
C ASN A 284 8.77 5.29 17.52
N THR A 285 7.52 5.73 17.66
CA THR A 285 6.34 4.89 17.39
C THR A 285 6.30 4.39 15.94
N CYS A 286 6.43 5.26 14.92
CA CYS A 286 6.46 4.83 13.51
C CYS A 286 7.65 3.90 13.21
N ASN A 287 8.83 4.20 13.75
CA ASN A 287 10.01 3.34 13.58
C ASN A 287 9.84 1.99 14.29
N ASN A 288 9.27 1.97 15.49
CA ASN A 288 8.98 0.75 16.24
C ASN A 288 7.93 -0.09 15.50
N ILE A 289 6.87 0.53 14.99
CA ILE A 289 5.85 -0.13 14.16
C ILE A 289 6.49 -0.74 12.92
N PHE A 290 7.39 -0.02 12.25
CA PHE A 290 8.11 -0.56 11.09
C PHE A 290 9.01 -1.75 11.46
N ILE A 291 9.69 -1.71 12.60
CA ILE A 291 10.52 -2.83 13.07
C ILE A 291 9.65 -4.04 13.42
N VAL A 292 8.53 -3.83 14.10
CA VAL A 292 7.57 -4.90 14.43
C VAL A 292 6.99 -5.49 13.14
N PHE A 293 6.55 -4.64 12.20
CA PHE A 293 6.11 -5.06 10.87
C PHE A 293 7.18 -5.91 10.17
N ALA A 294 8.42 -5.44 10.11
CA ALA A 294 9.51 -6.16 9.45
C ALA A 294 9.77 -7.51 10.13
N ALA A 295 9.78 -7.57 11.47
CA ALA A 295 9.97 -8.82 12.20
C ALA A 295 8.83 -9.81 11.94
N VAL A 296 7.57 -9.36 12.06
CA VAL A 296 6.40 -10.20 11.80
C VAL A 296 6.41 -10.70 10.35
N PHE A 297 6.62 -9.82 9.37
CA PHE A 297 6.68 -10.19 7.95
C PHE A 297 7.76 -11.25 7.68
N ILE A 298 8.96 -11.07 8.24
CA ILE A 298 10.06 -12.03 8.04
C ILE A 298 9.73 -13.38 8.68
N VAL A 299 9.23 -13.38 9.93
CA VAL A 299 8.87 -14.61 10.63
C VAL A 299 7.75 -15.35 9.88
N THR A 300 6.68 -14.65 9.51
CA THR A 300 5.51 -15.29 8.91
C THR A 300 5.77 -15.75 7.48
N ARG A 301 6.45 -14.93 6.66
CA ARG A 301 6.66 -15.21 5.22
C ARG A 301 7.95 -15.90 4.85
N LEU A 302 9.03 -15.71 5.60
CA LEU A 302 10.31 -16.35 5.29
C LEU A 302 10.64 -17.52 6.21
N VAL A 303 9.93 -17.67 7.33
CA VAL A 303 10.13 -18.81 8.23
C VAL A 303 8.90 -19.72 8.23
N ILE A 304 7.74 -19.23 8.69
CA ILE A 304 6.52 -20.03 8.83
C ILE A 304 6.04 -20.59 7.47
N LEU A 305 5.94 -19.72 6.46
CA LEU A 305 5.46 -20.10 5.13
C LEU A 305 6.32 -21.20 4.47
N PRO A 306 7.65 -21.06 4.29
CA PRO A 306 8.44 -22.08 3.59
C PRO A 306 8.75 -23.33 4.43
N PHE A 307 9.07 -23.20 5.72
CA PHE A 307 9.53 -24.35 6.51
C PHE A 307 8.39 -25.18 7.10
N TRP A 308 7.23 -24.58 7.35
CA TRP A 308 6.09 -25.30 7.91
C TRP A 308 4.97 -25.51 6.88
N ILE A 309 4.46 -24.44 6.27
CA ILE A 309 3.28 -24.53 5.39
C ILE A 309 3.62 -25.15 4.02
N MET A 310 4.69 -24.69 3.36
CA MET A 310 5.14 -25.31 2.11
C MET A 310 5.63 -26.74 2.34
N HIS A 311 6.37 -27.00 3.43
CA HIS A 311 6.74 -28.36 3.79
C HIS A 311 5.50 -29.26 4.00
N CYS A 312 4.49 -28.77 4.72
CA CYS A 312 3.22 -29.48 4.93
C CYS A 312 2.52 -29.80 3.60
N THR A 313 2.53 -28.89 2.63
CA THR A 313 1.84 -29.05 1.34
C THR A 313 2.65 -29.81 0.29
N MET A 314 3.97 -29.92 0.47
CA MET A 314 4.86 -30.68 -0.40
C MET A 314 5.09 -32.11 0.08
N VAL A 315 5.23 -32.34 1.39
CA VAL A 315 5.69 -33.64 1.94
C VAL A 315 4.51 -34.53 2.34
N TYR A 316 3.62 -34.05 3.21
CA TYR A 316 2.57 -34.90 3.80
C TYR A 316 1.56 -35.46 2.79
N PRO A 317 1.14 -34.75 1.72
CA PRO A 317 0.28 -35.33 0.70
C PRO A 317 0.89 -36.55 0.00
N LEU A 318 2.22 -36.53 -0.21
CA LEU A 318 2.92 -37.60 -0.91
C LEU A 318 3.08 -38.87 -0.06
N GLU A 319 2.95 -38.76 1.26
CA GLU A 319 2.86 -39.92 2.17
C GLU A 319 1.51 -40.66 2.02
N LEU A 320 0.47 -39.97 1.55
CA LEU A 320 -0.89 -40.49 1.46
C LEU A 320 -1.31 -40.84 0.03
N TYR A 321 -0.86 -40.07 -0.96
CA TYR A 321 -1.31 -40.15 -2.35
C TYR A 321 -0.15 -39.99 -3.34
N PRO A 322 -0.19 -40.67 -4.51
CA PRO A 322 0.76 -40.39 -5.58
C PRO A 322 0.58 -38.95 -6.08
N ALA A 323 1.67 -38.32 -6.52
CA ALA A 323 1.63 -36.97 -7.06
C ALA A 323 0.73 -36.89 -8.31
N PHE A 324 -0.10 -35.85 -8.37
CA PHE A 324 -1.00 -35.54 -9.48
C PHE A 324 -0.85 -34.07 -9.89
N PHE A 325 -1.43 -33.68 -11.04
CA PHE A 325 -1.21 -32.33 -11.58
C PHE A 325 -1.66 -31.21 -10.63
N GLY A 326 -2.82 -31.36 -9.97
CA GLY A 326 -3.31 -30.40 -8.97
C GLY A 326 -2.33 -30.15 -7.82
N TYR A 327 -1.65 -31.19 -7.33
CA TYR A 327 -0.58 -31.07 -6.33
C TYR A 327 0.59 -30.21 -6.86
N TYR A 328 1.06 -30.46 -8.08
CA TYR A 328 2.15 -29.67 -8.67
C TYR A 328 1.73 -28.23 -8.93
N PHE A 329 0.52 -28.02 -9.42
CA PHE A 329 -0.03 -26.69 -9.70
C PHE A 329 -0.10 -25.82 -8.44
N PHE A 330 -0.67 -26.35 -7.36
CA PHE A 330 -0.79 -25.65 -6.09
C PHE A 330 0.59 -25.28 -5.51
N ASN A 331 1.51 -26.26 -5.47
CA ASN A 331 2.85 -26.04 -4.94
C ASN A 331 3.68 -25.07 -5.81
N PHE A 332 3.50 -25.09 -7.13
CA PHE A 332 4.12 -24.12 -8.02
C PHE A 332 3.60 -22.70 -7.74
N MET A 333 2.29 -22.51 -7.58
CA MET A 333 1.71 -21.21 -7.21
C MET A 333 2.21 -20.73 -5.83
N MET A 334 2.35 -21.64 -4.86
CA MET A 334 2.96 -21.34 -3.55
C MET A 334 4.41 -20.86 -3.68
N VAL A 335 5.21 -21.46 -4.57
CA VAL A 335 6.60 -21.03 -4.84
C VAL A 335 6.63 -19.66 -5.51
N VAL A 336 5.74 -19.38 -6.46
CA VAL A 336 5.61 -18.05 -7.09
C VAL A 336 5.30 -16.99 -6.03
N LEU A 337 4.36 -17.30 -5.13
CA LEU A 337 3.99 -16.42 -4.03
C LEU A 337 5.17 -16.20 -3.07
N GLN A 338 5.91 -17.27 -2.72
CA GLN A 338 7.12 -17.18 -1.90
C GLN A 338 8.22 -16.32 -2.54
N ALA A 339 8.40 -16.39 -3.86
CA ALA A 339 9.38 -15.56 -4.58
C ALA A 339 9.05 -14.06 -4.48
N LEU A 340 7.76 -13.70 -4.59
CA LEU A 340 7.30 -12.32 -4.38
C LEU A 340 7.54 -11.85 -2.93
N HIS A 341 7.32 -12.71 -1.95
CA HIS A 341 7.65 -12.41 -0.55
C HIS A 341 9.13 -12.19 -0.31
N ILE A 342 10.01 -12.97 -0.96
CA ILE A 342 11.46 -12.76 -0.89
C ILE A 342 11.83 -11.40 -1.51
N PHE A 343 11.22 -11.02 -2.63
CA PHE A 343 11.42 -9.71 -3.25
C PHE A 343 11.05 -8.57 -2.29
N TRP A 344 9.88 -8.62 -1.64
CA TRP A 344 9.49 -7.59 -0.67
C TRP A 344 10.32 -7.63 0.62
N ALA A 345 10.71 -8.81 1.09
CA ALA A 345 11.62 -8.96 2.23
C ALA A 345 12.96 -8.27 1.96
N TYR A 346 13.50 -8.41 0.75
CA TYR A 346 14.70 -7.69 0.33
C TYR A 346 14.53 -6.17 0.45
N LEU A 347 13.40 -5.61 -0.02
CA LEU A 347 13.12 -4.18 0.10
C LEU A 347 13.00 -3.74 1.57
N ILE A 348 12.34 -4.54 2.41
CA ILE A 348 12.17 -4.27 3.84
C ILE A 348 13.53 -4.28 4.56
N ILE A 349 14.35 -5.29 4.32
CA ILE A 349 15.69 -5.42 4.90
C ILE A 349 16.58 -4.26 4.43
N ARG A 350 16.54 -3.88 3.15
CA ARG A 350 17.28 -2.74 2.62
C ARG A 350 16.89 -1.43 3.31
N MET A 351 15.59 -1.21 3.55
CA MET A 351 15.10 -0.06 4.32
C MET A 351 15.59 -0.09 5.78
N ALA A 352 15.56 -1.27 6.43
CA ALA A 352 16.03 -1.45 7.80
C ALA A 352 17.56 -1.26 7.95
N GLN A 353 18.36 -1.76 7.01
CA GLN A 353 19.81 -1.57 6.98
C GLN A 353 20.20 -0.10 6.81
N LYS A 354 19.49 0.65 5.95
CA LYS A 354 19.68 2.11 5.80
C LYS A 354 19.38 2.87 7.09
N PHE A 355 18.41 2.39 7.87
CA PHE A 355 18.09 2.94 9.18
C PHE A 355 19.22 2.69 10.19
N ILE A 356 19.69 1.44 10.32
CA ILE A 356 20.75 1.05 11.27
C ILE A 356 22.09 1.74 10.94
N THR A 357 22.53 1.69 9.69
CA THR A 357 23.76 2.37 9.23
C THR A 357 23.67 3.90 9.38
N GLY A 358 22.46 4.44 9.25
CA GLY A 358 22.19 5.84 9.51
C GLY A 358 22.31 6.25 10.98
N LYS A 359 21.98 5.34 11.90
CA LYS A 359 22.18 5.50 13.35
C LYS A 359 23.67 5.46 13.71
N ALA A 360 24.45 4.57 13.08
CA ALA A 360 25.90 4.45 13.31
C ALA A 360 26.69 5.70 12.87
N ARG A 361 26.34 6.33 11.74
CA ARG A 361 26.95 7.60 11.30
C ARG A 361 26.55 8.82 12.14
N GLY A 362 25.47 8.73 12.92
CA GLY A 362 24.97 9.81 13.79
C GLY A 362 25.65 9.89 15.17
N GLY A 363 26.64 9.03 15.45
CA GLY A 363 27.41 9.01 16.70
C GLY A 363 28.45 10.12 16.86
N ARG A 364 28.71 10.93 15.82
CA ARG A 364 29.46 12.20 15.98
C ARG A 364 28.48 13.29 16.42
N ARG A 365 28.71 13.87 17.60
CA ARG A 365 27.90 14.93 18.23
C ARG A 365 27.36 15.93 17.17
N PRO A 366 26.05 16.15 17.08
CA PRO A 366 25.50 17.14 16.16
C PRO A 366 25.91 18.55 16.61
N ALA A 367 26.30 19.40 15.66
CA ALA A 367 26.51 20.82 15.91
C ALA A 367 25.21 21.45 16.44
N ARG A 368 25.35 22.28 17.48
CA ARG A 368 24.26 22.96 18.20
C ARG A 368 23.26 23.57 17.21
N GLY A 369 22.04 23.04 17.18
CA GLY A 369 20.95 23.55 16.32
C GLY A 369 20.51 22.65 15.15
N SER A 370 21.17 21.51 14.89
CA SER A 370 20.74 20.56 13.86
C SER A 370 20.23 19.25 14.47
N GLN A 371 18.91 19.03 14.47
CA GLN A 371 18.33 17.73 14.85
C GLN A 371 18.74 16.66 13.82
N PRO A 372 19.05 15.42 14.23
CA PRO A 372 19.36 14.35 13.30
C PRO A 372 18.12 14.00 12.47
N ARG A 373 18.22 14.31 11.18
CA ARG A 373 17.31 13.93 10.09
C ARG A 373 17.39 12.41 9.91
N ARG A 374 16.30 11.67 10.11
CA ARG A 374 16.10 10.30 9.55
C ARG A 374 14.73 9.72 9.92
N VAL A 375 13.72 10.02 9.10
CA VAL A 375 12.56 9.12 8.94
C VAL A 375 12.98 8.07 7.91
N VAL A 376 12.68 6.79 8.12
CA VAL A 376 12.92 5.76 7.09
C VAL A 376 12.01 6.09 5.91
N GLU A 377 12.60 6.57 4.82
CA GLU A 377 11.86 6.78 3.58
C GLU A 377 11.40 5.43 3.05
N ASP A 378 10.10 5.31 2.86
CA ASP A 378 9.50 4.15 2.23
C ASP A 378 9.93 4.07 0.76
N GLU A 379 10.79 3.11 0.41
CA GLU A 379 11.22 2.93 -0.98
C GLU A 379 10.07 2.51 -1.88
N ARG A 380 9.03 1.88 -1.31
CA ARG A 380 7.80 1.47 -1.99
C ARG A 380 6.96 2.68 -2.40
N SER A 381 6.95 3.72 -1.58
CA SER A 381 6.29 4.98 -1.91
C SER A 381 7.02 5.66 -3.07
N ASP A 382 6.24 6.30 -3.95
CA ASP A 382 6.81 7.24 -4.90
C ASP A 382 7.65 8.26 -4.14
N ARG A 383 8.85 8.55 -4.68
CA ARG A 383 9.68 9.61 -4.13
C ARG A 383 8.90 10.90 -4.26
N GLU A 384 8.48 11.44 -3.12
CA GLU A 384 8.07 12.81 -3.05
C GLU A 384 9.31 13.67 -3.34
N GLU A 385 9.51 14.08 -4.59
CA GLU A 385 10.34 15.25 -4.84
C GLU A 385 9.69 16.42 -4.11
N THR A 386 10.19 16.70 -2.90
CA THR A 386 10.11 18.01 -2.26
C THR A 386 10.99 18.93 -3.10
N ASP A 387 10.41 19.51 -4.14
CA ASP A 387 11.08 20.61 -4.82
C ASP A 387 10.98 21.82 -3.88
N ASN A 388 12.07 22.07 -3.15
CA ASN A 388 12.19 23.12 -2.13
C ASN A 388 11.97 24.53 -2.72
N SER A 389 11.97 24.63 -4.05
CA SER A 389 11.74 25.85 -4.81
C SER A 389 10.32 26.43 -4.65
N GLU A 390 9.30 25.62 -4.33
CA GLU A 390 7.95 26.17 -4.06
C GLU A 390 7.91 26.95 -2.73
N GLU A 391 8.63 26.50 -1.70
CA GLU A 391 8.70 27.21 -0.41
C GLU A 391 9.56 28.47 -0.52
N GLU A 392 10.66 28.43 -1.29
CA GLU A 392 11.47 29.61 -1.61
C GLU A 392 10.70 30.63 -2.46
N GLU A 393 9.86 30.17 -3.39
CA GLU A 393 9.07 31.03 -4.28
C GLU A 393 7.83 31.61 -3.59
N GLU A 394 7.16 30.88 -2.69
CA GLU A 394 6.11 31.42 -1.79
C GLU A 394 6.70 32.45 -0.83
N ALA A 395 7.89 32.19 -0.27
CA ALA A 395 8.61 33.16 0.56
C ALA A 395 9.02 34.40 -0.24
N ALA A 396 9.47 34.24 -1.48
CA ALA A 396 9.83 35.37 -2.36
C ALA A 396 8.60 36.17 -2.84
N ALA A 397 7.45 35.52 -3.03
CA ALA A 397 6.20 36.19 -3.38
C ALA A 397 5.60 36.93 -2.17
N ALA A 398 5.66 36.34 -0.97
CA ALA A 398 5.24 36.99 0.26
C ALA A 398 6.12 38.21 0.61
N ALA A 399 7.43 38.13 0.34
CA ALA A 399 8.36 39.25 0.50
C ALA A 399 8.10 40.42 -0.47
N LYS A 400 7.46 40.15 -1.62
CA LYS A 400 7.11 41.18 -2.62
C LYS A 400 5.77 41.88 -2.36
N ASN A 401 4.92 41.33 -1.50
CA ASN A 401 3.60 41.87 -1.17
C ASN A 401 3.56 42.45 0.26
N GLY A 402 4.57 43.22 0.65
CA GLY A 402 4.51 44.06 1.85
C GLY A 402 3.50 45.21 1.66
N PRO A 403 2.88 45.73 2.73
CA PRO A 403 1.82 46.72 2.61
C PRO A 403 2.36 48.00 1.96
N LEU A 404 1.72 48.42 0.87
CA LEU A 404 1.96 49.70 0.22
C LEU A 404 1.65 50.83 1.22
N SER A 405 2.70 51.44 1.78
CA SER A 405 2.58 52.65 2.58
C SER A 405 2.38 53.84 1.63
N ASN A 406 1.23 54.50 1.76
CA ASN A 406 0.90 55.74 1.05
C ASN A 406 1.98 56.81 1.29
N GLY A 407 2.44 57.42 0.20
CA GLY A 407 3.48 58.44 0.23
C GLY A 407 3.00 59.77 0.83
N HIS A 408 3.78 60.31 1.75
CA HIS A 408 3.92 61.74 1.98
C HIS A 408 5.41 62.05 2.16
N PRO A 409 5.99 63.03 1.44
CA PRO A 409 7.40 63.38 1.59
C PRO A 409 7.58 64.25 2.85
N VAL A 410 8.44 63.83 3.77
CA VAL A 410 8.87 64.63 4.92
C VAL A 410 10.00 65.56 4.48
N LEU A 411 9.76 66.87 4.56
CA LEU A 411 10.75 67.93 4.35
C LEU A 411 11.82 67.89 5.46
N ASN A 412 13.07 67.84 5.03
CA ASN A 412 14.27 67.92 5.86
C ASN A 412 14.58 69.39 6.20
N ASN A 413 14.59 69.76 7.48
CA ASN A 413 15.13 71.04 7.94
C ASN A 413 16.27 70.80 8.94
N ASN A 414 17.50 70.94 8.43
CA ASN A 414 18.69 71.12 9.24
C ASN A 414 18.75 72.58 9.70
N HIS A 415 18.61 72.83 11.00
CA HIS A 415 19.07 74.09 11.59
C HIS A 415 20.19 73.84 12.60
N ARG A 416 21.38 74.26 12.16
CA ARG A 416 22.61 74.52 12.90
C ARG A 416 22.35 75.54 14.02
N LYS A 417 22.85 75.27 15.23
CA LYS A 417 23.20 76.29 16.22
C LYS A 417 24.60 76.01 16.75
N THR A 418 25.52 76.88 16.36
CA THR A 418 26.69 77.30 17.13
C THR A 418 26.20 78.12 18.32
N ASP A 419 26.60 77.77 19.52
CA ASP A 419 27.63 78.47 20.32
C ASP A 419 27.91 77.68 21.60
#